data_AF-A0A946QDW1-F1
#
_entry.id   AF-A0A946QDW1-F1
#
_cell.length_a   1.000
_cell.length_b   1.000
_cell.length_c   1.000
_cell.angle_alpha   90.00
_cell.angle_beta   90.00
_cell.angle_gamma   90.00
#
_symmetry.space_group_name_H-M   'P 1'
#
loop_
_entity.id
_entity.type
_entity.pdbx_description
1 polymer ?
#
loop_
_entity_poly.entity_id
_entity_poly.type
_entity_poly.pdbx_seq_one_letter_code
_entity_poly.pdbx_strand_id
1 'polypeptide(L)'
;MMRFNCYRKVCYLSCLAIISSALGLSNALVAQDKLAALVRVVDLSVGESVQVELCNGEHVQVKLLDLQETRDPIRQAIRSAMVKVQVDGEVIKLESGMYNLPQVLGKVQIDCSVTGGYNSNGTPGFWGLEKDARLRLWPAESPLLRPGTFRYPVEQRWLATRTWFDNEPVDGGTKVLQKIYYHSGLDIGGTERLVQVIAATDAVVVSSGDDVLSDYVLKDGSLPKYGEGTSPIAPRADVVYLRDSRGWYYRYSHLDSIDERVRPGRVIKQGEPVGVLGKKGASGGWSHLHFEIKSKQPSGKWGTQAGYAFIWEAYRRQYKPQLVANTSRKHFVLAGESVSMNGYKSYSASDSIRRFQWLFTDGARARGPEVTRTYSRPGVYSEVLKVTDKAGNIDYDFANVHVLDPANPDLYVPRIHAAYWPTRDNKTDELITFKVRSFGTTEGEEVWDFGDGSPLVKVKSDGNVDPQADNGYAITTHAYTKPGDYLVKVQRARSDGVAAVFHLHVHVVRAGTQAATTN
;
A
#
# COMPACT_ATOMS: atom_id res chain seq x y z
N MET A 1 -6.99 44.65 52.81
CA MET A 1 -6.06 45.61 53.43
C MET A 1 -5.35 44.90 54.57
N MET A 2 -4.19 44.27 54.35
CA MET A 2 -3.33 43.77 55.43
C MET A 2 -1.92 43.56 54.89
N ARG A 3 -0.95 44.08 55.64
CA ARG A 3 0.45 44.30 55.28
C ARG A 3 1.29 43.05 55.54
N PHE A 4 2.27 42.87 54.64
CA PHE A 4 3.65 42.40 54.83
C PHE A 4 4.02 41.63 56.10
N ASN A 5 4.62 40.45 55.90
CA ASN A 5 6.02 40.25 56.30
C ASN A 5 6.64 39.06 55.55
N CYS A 6 7.83 39.29 54.99
CA CYS A 6 8.71 38.28 54.43
C CYS A 6 10.08 38.52 55.07
N TYR A 7 10.77 37.51 55.59
CA TYR A 7 12.23 37.34 55.47
C TYR A 7 12.74 36.00 56.04
N ARG A 8 13.25 35.18 55.12
CA ARG A 8 14.49 34.36 55.08
C ARG A 8 14.81 33.22 56.09
N LYS A 9 15.01 32.05 55.43
CA LYS A 9 16.11 31.05 55.48
C LYS A 9 16.24 30.15 56.73
N VAL A 10 16.28 28.83 56.50
CA VAL A 10 17.50 27.99 56.53
C VAL A 10 17.17 26.59 55.95
N CYS A 11 18.13 26.04 55.21
CA CYS A 11 18.11 24.75 54.51
C CYS A 11 18.03 23.53 55.44
N TYR A 12 17.35 22.47 54.99
CA TYR A 12 17.76 21.09 55.27
C TYR A 12 17.74 20.28 53.97
N LEU A 13 18.91 19.77 53.59
CA LEU A 13 19.09 18.72 52.60
C LEU A 13 18.30 17.49 53.06
N SER A 14 17.48 16.93 52.17
CA SER A 14 17.09 15.52 52.22
C SER A 14 17.21 14.95 50.81
N CYS A 15 18.25 14.13 50.62
CA CYS A 15 18.40 13.28 49.46
C CYS A 15 17.25 12.28 49.42
N LEU A 16 16.33 12.41 48.46
CA LEU A 16 15.53 11.30 47.99
C LEU A 16 16.10 10.82 46.67
N ALA A 17 16.85 9.73 46.74
CA ALA A 17 17.16 8.91 45.57
C ALA A 17 15.86 8.26 45.08
N ILE A 18 15.24 8.86 44.04
CA ILE A 18 14.23 8.16 43.25
C ILE A 18 14.99 7.27 42.28
N ILE A 19 15.12 6.00 42.65
CA ILE A 19 15.60 4.95 41.74
C ILE A 19 14.61 4.89 40.57
N SER A 20 15.11 5.20 39.37
CA SER A 20 14.34 5.13 38.13
C SER A 20 14.09 3.66 37.74
N SER A 21 12.89 3.17 38.02
CA SER A 21 12.41 1.88 37.52
C SER A 21 11.66 2.03 36.18
N ALA A 22 12.17 2.87 35.27
CA ALA A 22 11.60 3.02 33.92
C ALA A 22 11.84 1.79 33.03
N LEU A 23 12.87 0.99 33.32
CA LEU A 23 13.21 -0.24 32.59
C LEU A 23 12.17 -1.38 32.74
N GLY A 24 11.31 -1.31 33.75
CA GLY A 24 10.31 -2.37 34.03
C GLY A 24 8.96 -2.17 33.36
N LEU A 25 8.60 -0.93 33.02
CA LEU A 25 7.25 -0.59 32.54
C LEU A 25 7.06 -0.87 31.04
N SER A 26 8.11 -0.77 30.22
CA SER A 26 8.01 -1.01 28.76
C SER A 26 7.76 -2.49 28.41
N ASN A 27 8.30 -3.43 29.21
CA ASN A 27 8.06 -4.86 29.06
C ASN A 27 6.76 -5.33 29.73
N ALA A 28 6.32 -4.67 30.80
CA ALA A 28 5.11 -5.08 31.55
C ALA A 28 3.80 -4.74 30.83
N LEU A 29 3.73 -3.66 30.04
CA LEU A 29 2.52 -3.30 29.29
C LEU A 29 2.23 -4.20 28.07
N VAL A 30 3.22 -5.00 27.63
CA VAL A 30 3.06 -5.99 26.54
C VAL A 30 2.99 -7.43 27.10
N ALA A 31 2.83 -7.59 28.41
CA ALA A 31 2.55 -8.89 29.05
C ALA A 31 1.09 -9.35 28.88
N GLN A 32 0.35 -8.80 27.90
CA GLN A 32 -0.81 -9.49 27.34
C GLN A 32 -0.32 -10.75 26.61
N ASP A 33 -1.07 -11.85 26.71
CA ASP A 33 -0.78 -13.11 26.02
C ASP A 33 -0.24 -12.85 24.61
N LYS A 34 1.05 -13.16 24.42
CA LYS A 34 1.77 -12.87 23.18
C LYS A 34 1.02 -13.51 22.03
N LEU A 35 0.42 -12.72 21.15
CA LEU A 35 -0.32 -13.26 20.00
C LEU A 35 0.68 -14.03 19.12
N ALA A 36 0.54 -15.35 19.09
CA ALA A 36 1.34 -16.16 18.18
C ALA A 36 0.91 -15.91 16.74
N ALA A 37 1.88 -15.55 15.89
CA ALA A 37 1.66 -15.42 14.45
C ALA A 37 1.29 -16.78 13.84
N LEU A 38 0.27 -16.78 12.97
CA LEU A 38 -0.17 -17.99 12.27
C LEU A 38 0.79 -18.35 11.13
N VAL A 39 1.30 -17.33 10.44
CA VAL A 39 2.27 -17.49 9.36
C VAL A 39 3.54 -18.18 9.86
N ARG A 40 4.08 -19.08 9.03
CA ARG A 40 5.45 -19.59 9.09
C ARG A 40 6.22 -19.02 7.93
N VAL A 41 7.45 -18.57 8.18
CA VAL A 41 8.30 -17.94 7.17
C VAL A 41 9.56 -18.77 7.04
N VAL A 42 9.89 -19.16 5.81
CA VAL A 42 11.15 -19.84 5.50
C VAL A 42 11.83 -19.12 4.34
N ASP A 43 13.14 -18.95 4.47
CA ASP A 43 14.00 -18.49 3.38
C ASP A 43 14.74 -19.72 2.87
N LEU A 44 14.70 -19.96 1.55
CA LEU A 44 15.33 -21.11 0.90
C LEU A 44 16.18 -20.67 -0.29
N SER A 45 17.33 -21.31 -0.45
CA SER A 45 18.09 -21.29 -1.72
C SER A 45 17.56 -22.37 -2.67
N VAL A 46 17.75 -22.18 -3.98
CA VAL A 46 17.33 -23.17 -4.97
C VAL A 46 18.03 -24.51 -4.70
N GLY A 47 17.24 -25.58 -4.62
CA GLY A 47 17.69 -26.92 -4.25
C GLY A 47 17.58 -27.23 -2.75
N GLU A 48 17.46 -26.22 -1.88
CA GLU A 48 17.34 -26.38 -0.43
C GLU A 48 15.95 -26.88 -0.03
N SER A 49 15.90 -27.70 1.03
CA SER A 49 14.67 -28.22 1.62
C SER A 49 14.67 -28.04 3.14
N VAL A 50 13.49 -27.79 3.72
CA VAL A 50 13.30 -27.63 5.16
C VAL A 50 11.98 -28.25 5.61
N GLN A 51 11.96 -28.87 6.79
CA GLN A 51 10.72 -29.27 7.45
C GLN A 51 10.15 -28.08 8.21
N VAL A 52 8.87 -27.78 8.00
CA VAL A 52 8.16 -26.65 8.62
C VAL A 52 7.07 -27.17 9.53
N GLU A 53 7.12 -26.81 10.81
CA GLU A 53 6.01 -26.99 11.75
C GLU A 53 5.04 -25.79 11.65
N LEU A 54 3.80 -26.07 11.26
CA LEU A 54 2.72 -25.09 11.11
C LEU A 54 2.13 -24.69 12.46
N CYS A 55 1.29 -23.65 12.48
CA CYS A 55 0.68 -23.16 13.72
C CYS A 55 -0.35 -24.11 14.37
N ASN A 56 -0.76 -25.16 13.65
CA ASN A 56 -1.62 -26.24 14.15
C ASN A 56 -0.82 -27.49 14.59
N GLY A 57 0.53 -27.45 14.55
CA GLY A 57 1.40 -28.57 14.90
C GLY A 57 1.66 -29.58 13.76
N GLU A 58 1.01 -29.41 12.60
CA GLU A 58 1.32 -30.23 11.43
C GLU A 58 2.71 -29.90 10.87
N HIS A 59 3.35 -30.90 10.27
CA HIS A 59 4.66 -30.77 9.67
C HIS A 59 4.57 -30.98 8.15
N VAL A 60 5.26 -30.14 7.39
CA VAL A 60 5.39 -30.28 5.92
C VAL A 60 6.83 -30.13 5.48
N GLN A 61 7.24 -30.89 4.47
CA GLN A 61 8.56 -30.77 3.83
C GLN A 61 8.46 -29.80 2.66
N VAL A 62 9.17 -28.66 2.74
CA VAL A 62 9.19 -27.63 1.70
C VAL A 62 10.53 -27.64 0.99
N LYS A 63 10.53 -27.53 -0.34
CA LYS A 63 11.74 -27.41 -1.17
C LYS A 63 11.57 -26.34 -2.23
N LEU A 64 12.57 -25.46 -2.37
CA LEU A 64 12.64 -24.54 -3.51
C LEU A 64 13.29 -25.27 -4.68
N LEU A 65 12.55 -25.49 -5.75
CA LEU A 65 13.02 -26.25 -6.92
C LEU A 65 13.67 -25.35 -7.98
N ASP A 66 13.15 -24.14 -8.18
CA ASP A 66 13.59 -23.25 -9.25
C ASP A 66 13.18 -21.79 -8.95
N LEU A 67 13.90 -20.84 -9.54
CA LEU A 67 13.62 -19.41 -9.52
C LEU A 67 13.92 -18.80 -10.90
N GLN A 68 12.92 -18.18 -11.51
CA GLN A 68 13.04 -17.52 -12.82
C GLN A 68 12.56 -16.08 -12.72
N GLU A 69 13.40 -15.13 -13.14
CA GLU A 69 13.06 -13.71 -13.14
C GLU A 69 12.95 -13.17 -14.56
N THR A 70 11.91 -12.39 -14.81
CA THR A 70 11.73 -11.64 -16.06
C THR A 70 12.03 -10.17 -15.80
N ARG A 71 12.91 -9.58 -16.61
CA ARG A 71 13.35 -8.18 -16.48
C ARG A 71 12.92 -7.37 -17.70
N ASP A 72 12.58 -6.11 -17.49
CA ASP A 72 12.28 -5.19 -18.59
C ASP A 72 13.55 -4.77 -19.34
N PRO A 73 13.47 -4.50 -20.66
CA PRO A 73 14.64 -4.12 -21.45
C PRO A 73 15.11 -2.67 -21.18
N ILE A 74 14.31 -1.85 -20.51
CA ILE A 74 14.53 -0.41 -20.33
C ILE A 74 15.53 -0.17 -19.18
N ARG A 75 15.37 -0.89 -18.07
CA ARG A 75 16.11 -0.70 -16.81
C ARG A 75 16.63 -1.99 -16.22
N GLN A 76 16.31 -3.13 -16.83
CA GLN A 76 16.54 -4.45 -16.23
C GLN A 76 15.79 -4.63 -14.90
N ALA A 77 14.68 -3.91 -14.71
CA ALA A 77 13.83 -4.07 -13.54
C ALA A 77 13.03 -5.36 -13.64
N ILE A 78 12.99 -6.11 -12.54
CA ILE A 78 12.17 -7.31 -12.39
C ILE A 78 10.72 -6.90 -12.54
N ARG A 79 10.04 -7.54 -13.49
CA ARG A 79 8.61 -7.41 -13.75
C ARG A 79 7.82 -8.64 -13.33
N SER A 80 8.51 -9.77 -13.17
CA SER A 80 7.98 -10.99 -12.62
C SER A 80 9.12 -11.85 -12.06
N ALA A 81 8.87 -12.52 -10.94
CA ALA A 81 9.76 -13.52 -10.39
C ALA A 81 8.93 -14.75 -10.02
N MET A 82 9.16 -15.85 -10.73
CA MET A 82 8.44 -17.11 -10.59
C MET A 82 9.30 -18.12 -9.84
N VAL A 83 8.79 -18.63 -8.72
CA VAL A 83 9.41 -19.76 -8.02
C VAL A 83 8.64 -21.05 -8.28
N LYS A 84 9.37 -22.16 -8.37
CA LYS A 84 8.79 -23.51 -8.35
C LYS A 84 9.06 -24.10 -6.98
N VAL A 85 8.01 -24.47 -6.26
CA VAL A 85 8.10 -24.97 -4.89
C VAL A 85 7.50 -26.36 -4.84
N GLN A 86 8.13 -27.25 -4.07
CA GLN A 86 7.57 -28.54 -3.70
C GLN A 86 7.18 -28.55 -2.22
N VAL A 87 5.98 -29.03 -1.91
CA VAL A 87 5.49 -29.28 -0.54
C VAL A 87 4.97 -30.70 -0.46
N ASP A 88 5.55 -31.52 0.42
CA ASP A 88 5.20 -32.95 0.60
C ASP A 88 5.13 -33.75 -0.71
N GLY A 89 6.00 -33.42 -1.67
CA GLY A 89 6.05 -34.07 -2.99
C GLY A 89 5.24 -33.39 -4.08
N GLU A 90 4.20 -32.61 -3.73
CA GLU A 90 3.38 -31.84 -4.67
C GLU A 90 4.08 -30.55 -5.10
N VAL A 91 3.86 -30.09 -6.33
CA VAL A 91 4.59 -28.95 -6.93
C VAL A 91 3.65 -27.83 -7.34
N ILE A 92 3.99 -26.60 -6.96
CA ILE A 92 3.29 -25.37 -7.36
C ILE A 92 4.27 -24.34 -7.95
N LYS A 93 3.78 -23.53 -8.89
CA LYS A 93 4.48 -22.32 -9.34
C LYS A 93 3.84 -21.10 -8.67
N LEU A 94 4.64 -20.28 -8.03
CA LEU A 94 4.19 -19.06 -7.35
C LEU A 94 4.92 -17.88 -7.97
N GLU A 95 4.16 -16.82 -8.27
CA GLU A 95 4.76 -15.54 -8.55
C GLU A 95 5.00 -14.79 -7.25
N SER A 96 6.19 -14.20 -7.13
CA SER A 96 6.65 -13.54 -5.91
C SER A 96 6.04 -12.14 -5.74
N GLY A 97 5.48 -11.90 -4.56
CA GLY A 97 5.00 -10.60 -4.07
C GLY A 97 3.94 -9.95 -4.95
N MET A 98 3.95 -8.61 -4.95
CA MET A 98 2.92 -7.77 -5.58
C MET A 98 1.52 -8.12 -5.04
N TYR A 99 0.56 -8.32 -5.92
CA TYR A 99 -0.84 -8.60 -5.60
C TYR A 99 -1.18 -10.09 -5.46
N ASN A 100 -0.18 -10.96 -5.34
CA ASN A 100 -0.40 -12.39 -5.27
C ASN A 100 -0.84 -12.80 -3.86
N LEU A 101 -1.94 -13.57 -3.79
CA LEU A 101 -2.43 -14.15 -2.54
C LEU A 101 -1.87 -15.57 -2.36
N PRO A 102 -1.79 -16.07 -1.11
CA PRO A 102 -1.52 -17.47 -0.83
C PRO A 102 -2.43 -18.41 -1.63
N GLN A 103 -1.85 -19.49 -2.13
CA GLN A 103 -2.53 -20.53 -2.88
C GLN A 103 -2.51 -21.85 -2.10
N VAL A 104 -3.62 -22.57 -2.11
CA VAL A 104 -3.74 -23.87 -1.43
C VAL A 104 -2.97 -24.94 -2.20
N LEU A 105 -2.20 -25.76 -1.48
CA LEU A 105 -1.51 -26.95 -1.97
C LEU A 105 -1.46 -27.99 -0.84
N GLY A 106 -2.15 -29.11 -1.01
CA GLY A 106 -2.26 -30.15 0.03
C GLY A 106 -2.74 -29.56 1.37
N LYS A 107 -1.91 -29.69 2.41
CA LYS A 107 -2.23 -29.27 3.79
C LYS A 107 -1.94 -27.79 4.07
N VAL A 108 -1.37 -27.06 3.12
CA VAL A 108 -0.98 -25.66 3.32
C VAL A 108 -1.68 -24.73 2.36
N GLN A 109 -1.71 -23.45 2.73
CA GLN A 109 -1.70 -22.36 1.77
C GLN A 109 -0.32 -21.71 1.82
N ILE A 110 0.21 -21.37 0.65
CA ILE A 110 1.59 -20.92 0.46
C ILE A 110 1.67 -19.74 -0.51
N ASP A 111 2.55 -18.78 -0.21
CA ASP A 111 3.00 -17.78 -1.17
C ASP A 111 4.52 -17.63 -1.18
N CYS A 112 5.01 -16.86 -2.16
CA CYS A 112 6.35 -16.33 -2.17
C CYS A 112 6.26 -14.80 -2.02
N SER A 113 6.85 -14.23 -0.97
CA SER A 113 6.71 -12.80 -0.71
C SER A 113 7.82 -11.95 -1.34
N VAL A 114 9.01 -12.53 -1.54
CA VAL A 114 10.16 -11.83 -2.12
C VAL A 114 11.20 -12.84 -2.62
N THR A 115 11.95 -12.48 -3.67
CA THR A 115 13.12 -13.21 -4.19
C THR A 115 14.39 -12.37 -4.07
N GLY A 116 15.56 -13.02 -4.09
CA GLY A 116 16.85 -12.38 -3.96
C GLY A 116 17.11 -11.31 -5.03
N GLY A 117 16.53 -11.43 -6.23
CA GLY A 117 16.68 -10.42 -7.27
C GLY A 117 16.02 -9.09 -6.91
N TYR A 118 14.97 -9.04 -6.08
CA TYR A 118 14.41 -7.76 -5.61
C TYR A 118 15.33 -7.03 -4.64
N ASN A 119 16.36 -7.69 -4.09
CA ASN A 119 17.44 -7.07 -3.34
C ASN A 119 18.60 -6.58 -4.25
N SER A 120 18.46 -6.68 -5.57
CA SER A 120 19.49 -6.26 -6.52
C SER A 120 19.66 -4.72 -6.58
N ASN A 121 20.73 -4.29 -7.25
CA ASN A 121 21.31 -2.94 -7.29
C ASN A 121 20.34 -1.77 -7.02
N GLY A 122 20.40 -1.19 -5.81
CA GLY A 122 19.74 0.07 -5.47
C GLY A 122 18.72 -0.01 -4.34
N THR A 123 18.25 -1.21 -3.98
CA THR A 123 17.29 -1.41 -2.88
C THR A 123 18.04 -1.67 -1.57
N PRO A 124 17.90 -0.84 -0.52
CA PRO A 124 18.35 -1.18 0.82
C PRO A 124 17.82 -2.55 1.25
N GLY A 125 18.50 -3.23 2.18
CA GLY A 125 18.15 -4.58 2.65
C GLY A 125 16.84 -4.66 3.46
N PHE A 126 15.77 -4.02 2.98
CA PHE A 126 14.48 -3.88 3.63
C PHE A 126 13.81 -5.21 3.94
N TRP A 127 14.11 -6.25 3.17
CA TRP A 127 13.51 -7.56 3.34
C TRP A 127 14.25 -8.45 4.33
N GLY A 128 15.52 -8.16 4.66
CA GLY A 128 16.35 -9.06 5.46
C GLY A 128 16.40 -10.50 4.90
N LEU A 129 16.32 -10.65 3.58
CA LEU A 129 16.42 -11.94 2.89
C LEU A 129 17.88 -12.17 2.48
N GLU A 130 18.43 -13.33 2.86
CA GLU A 130 19.80 -13.73 2.50
C GLU A 130 19.85 -14.92 1.53
N LYS A 131 18.70 -15.57 1.30
CA LYS A 131 18.57 -16.69 0.36
C LYS A 131 17.82 -16.28 -0.91
N ASP A 132 17.58 -17.23 -1.81
CA ASP A 132 17.01 -16.95 -3.13
C ASP A 132 15.53 -16.58 -3.08
N ALA A 133 14.75 -17.13 -2.15
CA ALA A 133 13.35 -16.78 -1.99
C ALA A 133 12.85 -16.91 -0.56
N ARG A 134 11.86 -16.08 -0.21
CA ARG A 134 11.05 -16.21 1.01
C ARG A 134 9.70 -16.81 0.68
N LEU A 135 9.37 -17.89 1.37
CA LEU A 135 8.06 -18.53 1.32
C LEU A 135 7.33 -18.30 2.65
N ARG A 136 6.01 -18.10 2.56
CA ARG A 136 5.13 -18.04 3.73
C ARG A 136 4.11 -19.14 3.67
N LEU A 137 3.90 -19.82 4.80
CA LEU A 137 3.03 -20.97 4.91
C LEU A 137 2.04 -20.80 6.06
N TRP A 138 0.84 -21.29 5.84
CA TRP A 138 -0.20 -21.47 6.84
C TRP A 138 -0.90 -22.81 6.60
N PRO A 139 -1.61 -23.38 7.59
CA PRO A 139 -2.55 -24.46 7.32
C PRO A 139 -3.57 -24.06 6.23
N ALA A 140 -3.95 -25.00 5.36
CA ALA A 140 -4.76 -24.75 4.15
C ALA A 140 -6.01 -23.91 4.42
N GLU A 141 -6.78 -24.25 5.45
CA GLU A 141 -8.06 -23.60 5.78
C GLU A 141 -7.95 -22.55 6.90
N SER A 142 -6.73 -22.19 7.29
CA SER A 142 -6.54 -21.20 8.36
C SER A 142 -6.71 -19.76 7.87
N PRO A 143 -7.11 -18.84 8.76
CA PRO A 143 -7.01 -17.41 8.45
C PRO A 143 -5.53 -16.97 8.38
N LEU A 144 -5.22 -15.94 7.60
CA LEU A 144 -3.85 -15.42 7.47
C LEU A 144 -3.38 -14.73 8.75
N LEU A 145 -4.30 -14.01 9.41
CA LEU A 145 -4.15 -13.49 10.77
C LEU A 145 -5.32 -13.91 11.64
N ARG A 146 -5.08 -14.00 12.96
CA ARG A 146 -6.15 -14.26 13.94
C ARG A 146 -7.29 -13.25 13.73
N PRO A 147 -8.54 -13.71 13.49
CA PRO A 147 -9.68 -12.81 13.29
C PRO A 147 -9.83 -11.81 14.43
N GLY A 148 -10.20 -10.57 14.11
CA GLY A 148 -10.36 -9.50 15.10
C GLY A 148 -9.06 -8.87 15.62
N THR A 149 -7.90 -9.29 15.13
CA THR A 149 -6.60 -8.74 15.59
C THR A 149 -5.92 -7.80 14.59
N PHE A 150 -6.50 -7.63 13.40
CA PHE A 150 -5.98 -6.76 12.35
C PHE A 150 -7.12 -6.14 11.51
N ARG A 151 -7.01 -4.86 11.15
CA ARG A 151 -8.01 -4.11 10.34
C ARG A 151 -7.34 -3.30 9.24
N TYR A 152 -8.12 -2.90 8.24
CA TYR A 152 -7.66 -2.02 7.17
C TYR A 152 -7.27 -0.64 7.73
N PRO A 153 -6.05 -0.12 7.49
CA PRO A 153 -5.51 1.05 8.22
C PRO A 153 -6.01 2.41 7.73
N VAL A 154 -6.92 2.46 6.75
CA VAL A 154 -7.48 3.72 6.24
C VAL A 154 -8.99 3.61 6.10
N GLU A 155 -9.71 4.69 6.43
CA GLU A 155 -11.19 4.73 6.38
C GLU A 155 -11.70 5.07 4.97
N GLN A 156 -11.35 4.26 3.98
CA GLN A 156 -11.77 4.43 2.59
C GLN A 156 -12.12 3.10 1.91
N ARG A 157 -12.62 3.16 0.68
CA ARG A 157 -12.80 1.98 -0.17
C ARG A 157 -11.44 1.39 -0.59
N TRP A 158 -11.37 0.07 -0.72
CA TRP A 158 -10.21 -0.60 -1.32
C TRP A 158 -10.02 -0.13 -2.77
N LEU A 159 -8.76 0.09 -3.17
CA LEU A 159 -8.40 0.58 -4.51
C LEU A 159 -9.22 1.82 -4.93
N ALA A 160 -9.52 2.74 -3.99
CA ALA A 160 -10.21 3.99 -4.31
C ALA A 160 -9.43 4.89 -5.28
N THR A 161 -8.10 4.82 -5.22
CA THR A 161 -7.16 5.42 -6.17
C THR A 161 -5.89 4.56 -6.22
N ARG A 162 -4.87 5.03 -6.96
CA ARG A 162 -3.57 4.40 -7.17
C ARG A 162 -3.02 3.83 -5.85
N THR A 163 -2.78 2.52 -5.84
CA THR A 163 -2.12 1.82 -4.74
C THR A 163 -0.83 1.20 -5.28
N TRP A 164 0.26 1.31 -4.52
CA TRP A 164 1.54 0.68 -4.84
C TRP A 164 1.75 -0.54 -3.94
N PHE A 165 2.12 -1.68 -4.52
CA PHE A 165 2.38 -2.91 -3.77
C PHE A 165 3.86 -3.17 -3.54
N ASP A 166 4.15 -4.05 -2.58
CA ASP A 166 5.51 -4.52 -2.34
C ASP A 166 6.10 -5.18 -3.59
N ASN A 167 7.42 -5.00 -3.76
CA ASN A 167 8.22 -5.44 -4.92
C ASN A 167 7.92 -4.73 -6.24
N GLU A 168 7.02 -3.75 -6.29
CA GLU A 168 6.90 -2.95 -7.51
C GLU A 168 8.11 -2.00 -7.67
N PRO A 169 8.66 -1.84 -8.89
CA PRO A 169 9.76 -0.92 -9.15
C PRO A 169 9.28 0.54 -9.00
N VAL A 170 9.99 1.32 -8.19
CA VAL A 170 9.62 2.71 -7.87
C VAL A 170 10.10 3.69 -8.95
N ASP A 171 9.13 4.46 -9.45
CA ASP A 171 9.28 5.48 -10.50
C ASP A 171 9.00 6.89 -9.96
N GLY A 172 9.90 7.43 -9.13
CA GLY A 172 9.65 8.67 -8.38
C GLY A 172 10.06 9.98 -9.06
N GLY A 173 10.85 9.93 -10.14
CA GLY A 173 11.52 11.10 -10.70
C GLY A 173 10.97 11.63 -12.02
N THR A 174 11.72 12.59 -12.60
CA THR A 174 11.58 13.05 -13.99
C THR A 174 12.39 12.21 -14.98
N LYS A 175 13.37 11.45 -14.47
CA LYS A 175 14.19 10.51 -15.24
C LYS A 175 14.09 9.10 -14.70
N VAL A 176 14.18 8.15 -15.61
CA VAL A 176 14.44 6.75 -15.33
C VAL A 176 15.81 6.62 -14.65
N LEU A 177 15.84 6.02 -13.46
CA LEU A 177 17.07 5.81 -12.71
C LEU A 177 17.65 4.42 -13.02
N GLN A 178 18.98 4.35 -13.11
CA GLN A 178 19.73 3.09 -13.29
C GLN A 178 19.66 2.19 -12.04
N LYS A 179 19.55 2.80 -10.85
CA LYS A 179 19.31 2.06 -9.59
C LYS A 179 17.82 1.87 -9.40
N ILE A 180 17.41 0.63 -9.15
CA ILE A 180 16.00 0.30 -8.95
C ILE A 180 15.77 0.14 -7.45
N TYR A 181 14.90 0.98 -6.92
CA TYR A 181 14.28 0.75 -5.63
C TYR A 181 13.00 -0.04 -5.85
N TYR A 182 12.92 -1.26 -5.32
CA TYR A 182 11.66 -2.00 -5.24
C TYR A 182 10.94 -1.65 -3.95
N HIS A 183 9.67 -1.31 -4.09
CA HIS A 183 8.86 -0.82 -2.98
C HIS A 183 8.82 -1.83 -1.83
N SER A 184 8.94 -1.32 -0.60
CA SER A 184 8.79 -2.11 0.64
C SER A 184 7.49 -1.68 1.32
N GLY A 185 6.59 -2.62 1.63
CA GLY A 185 5.27 -2.29 2.18
C GLY A 185 4.24 -1.96 1.10
N LEU A 186 3.21 -1.20 1.48
CA LEU A 186 2.12 -0.79 0.59
C LEU A 186 1.91 0.71 0.66
N ASP A 187 1.82 1.37 -0.49
CA ASP A 187 1.36 2.76 -0.57
C ASP A 187 -0.13 2.77 -0.92
N ILE A 188 -0.98 2.91 0.09
CA ILE A 188 -2.43 2.98 -0.07
C ILE A 188 -2.80 4.42 -0.42
N GLY A 189 -3.08 4.69 -1.70
CA GLY A 189 -3.43 6.02 -2.16
C GLY A 189 -4.73 6.53 -1.56
N GLY A 190 -4.82 7.84 -1.35
CA GLY A 190 -6.00 8.48 -0.79
C GLY A 190 -6.08 9.96 -1.12
N THR A 191 -7.19 10.58 -0.75
CA THR A 191 -7.40 12.02 -0.98
C THR A 191 -6.75 12.82 0.12
N GLU A 192 -5.72 13.59 -0.25
CA GLU A 192 -4.89 14.36 0.67
C GLU A 192 -5.72 15.18 1.66
N ARG A 193 -5.41 15.07 2.96
CA ARG A 193 -6.07 15.76 4.08
C ARG A 193 -7.52 15.39 4.36
N LEU A 194 -8.08 14.40 3.66
CA LEU A 194 -9.49 14.00 3.82
C LEU A 194 -9.67 12.57 4.29
N VAL A 195 -8.65 11.72 4.16
CA VAL A 195 -8.71 10.31 4.58
C VAL A 195 -8.11 10.13 5.97
N GLN A 196 -8.92 9.58 6.89
CA GLN A 196 -8.47 9.20 8.22
C GLN A 196 -7.62 7.93 8.16
N VAL A 197 -6.45 7.98 8.79
CA VAL A 197 -5.58 6.82 9.07
C VAL A 197 -5.84 6.35 10.50
N ILE A 198 -5.98 5.05 10.67
CA ILE A 198 -6.31 4.39 11.94
C ILE A 198 -5.34 3.26 12.26
N ALA A 199 -5.23 2.90 13.55
CA ALA A 199 -4.39 1.81 13.98
C ALA A 199 -4.92 0.46 13.46
N ALA A 200 -4.08 -0.27 12.74
CA ALA A 200 -4.44 -1.58 12.19
C ALA A 200 -4.62 -2.67 13.25
N THR A 201 -3.97 -2.53 14.41
CA THR A 201 -3.95 -3.52 15.51
C THR A 201 -3.80 -2.79 16.84
N ASP A 202 -4.19 -3.44 17.93
CA ASP A 202 -3.76 -3.05 19.28
C ASP A 202 -2.22 -3.05 19.32
N ALA A 203 -1.65 -1.96 19.81
CA ALA A 203 -0.20 -1.78 19.83
C ALA A 203 0.25 -0.75 20.88
N VAL A 204 1.52 -0.80 21.22
CA VAL A 204 2.22 0.30 21.90
C VAL A 204 2.78 1.26 20.84
N VAL A 205 2.59 2.55 21.04
CA VAL A 205 3.25 3.58 20.23
C VAL A 205 4.74 3.58 20.57
N VAL A 206 5.58 3.28 19.59
CA VAL A 206 7.04 3.24 19.74
C VAL A 206 7.65 4.61 19.43
N SER A 207 7.19 5.23 18.35
CA SER A 207 7.54 6.61 18.01
C SER A 207 6.36 7.32 17.35
N SER A 208 6.34 8.64 17.50
CA SER A 208 5.35 9.53 16.91
C SER A 208 6.05 10.81 16.47
N GLY A 209 6.17 11.02 15.16
CA GLY A 209 7.04 12.06 14.64
C GLY A 209 8.49 11.80 15.02
N ASP A 210 9.12 12.81 15.62
CA ASP A 210 10.49 12.74 16.12
C ASP A 210 10.58 12.29 17.59
N ASP A 211 9.43 12.10 18.28
CA ASP A 211 9.38 11.59 19.65
C ASP A 211 9.48 10.05 19.66
N VAL A 212 10.39 9.51 20.47
CA VAL A 212 10.74 8.08 20.46
C VAL A 212 10.87 7.54 21.88
N LEU A 213 10.43 6.31 22.11
CA LEU A 213 10.74 5.59 23.35
C LEU A 213 12.26 5.43 23.53
N SER A 214 12.76 5.68 24.74
CA SER A 214 14.20 5.65 25.07
C SER A 214 14.90 4.35 24.67
N ASP A 215 14.19 3.22 24.72
CA ASP A 215 14.71 1.89 24.37
C ASP A 215 15.12 1.76 22.90
N TYR A 216 14.71 2.72 22.05
CA TYR A 216 15.01 2.74 20.61
C TYR A 216 15.97 3.87 20.20
N VAL A 217 16.46 4.65 21.16
CA VAL A 217 17.56 5.60 20.92
C VAL A 217 18.86 4.80 20.89
N LEU A 218 19.72 5.06 19.90
CA LEU A 218 20.99 4.37 19.76
C LEU A 218 21.94 4.72 20.92
N LYS A 219 22.94 3.87 21.16
CA LYS A 219 23.89 4.05 22.28
C LYS A 219 24.65 5.38 22.23
N ASP A 220 24.84 5.93 21.04
CA ASP A 220 25.48 7.23 20.80
C ASP A 220 24.51 8.41 20.90
N GLY A 221 23.25 8.16 21.26
CA GLY A 221 22.19 9.16 21.36
C GLY A 221 21.50 9.49 20.03
N SER A 222 21.94 8.91 18.91
CA SER A 222 21.34 9.16 17.60
C SER A 222 20.06 8.33 17.37
N LEU A 223 19.24 8.77 16.42
CA LEU A 223 18.04 8.04 16.02
C LEU A 223 18.35 7.05 14.89
N PRO A 224 17.74 5.85 14.91
CA PRO A 224 17.94 4.88 13.83
C PRO A 224 17.46 5.42 12.48
N LYS A 225 18.18 5.09 11.40
CA LYS A 225 17.83 5.53 10.05
C LYS A 225 17.16 4.43 9.23
N TYR A 226 16.31 4.86 8.31
CA TYR A 226 15.56 3.96 7.45
C TYR A 226 16.50 3.19 6.51
N GLY A 227 16.37 1.86 6.49
CA GLY A 227 17.14 1.00 5.59
C GLY A 227 18.50 0.51 6.09
N GLU A 228 18.94 0.91 7.30
CA GLU A 228 20.21 0.43 7.88
C GLU A 228 20.13 -1.01 8.43
N GLY A 229 18.92 -1.55 8.63
CA GLY A 229 18.69 -2.93 9.07
C GLY A 229 19.01 -3.22 10.54
N THR A 230 19.54 -2.24 11.28
CA THR A 230 19.88 -2.33 12.71
C THR A 230 18.67 -2.14 13.63
N SER A 231 17.63 -1.44 13.17
CA SER A 231 16.40 -1.13 13.90
C SER A 231 15.16 -1.37 13.05
N PRO A 232 14.02 -1.77 13.66
CA PRO A 232 12.74 -1.84 12.96
C PRO A 232 12.06 -0.48 12.79
N ILE A 233 12.58 0.59 13.42
CA ILE A 233 12.02 1.93 13.32
C ILE A 233 13.01 2.91 12.68
N ALA A 234 12.48 3.97 12.10
CA ALA A 234 13.24 5.12 11.59
C ALA A 234 12.38 6.38 11.76
N PRO A 235 12.39 7.00 12.96
CA PRO A 235 11.54 8.14 13.30
C PRO A 235 11.71 9.30 12.32
N ARG A 236 10.61 10.01 12.06
CA ARG A 236 10.53 11.17 11.17
C ARG A 236 9.23 11.91 11.48
N ALA A 237 9.23 13.24 11.41
CA ALA A 237 8.07 14.09 11.70
C ALA A 237 6.70 13.63 11.15
N ASP A 238 6.62 13.05 9.95
CA ASP A 238 5.39 12.55 9.32
C ASP A 238 5.15 11.03 9.48
N VAL A 239 5.80 10.40 10.46
CA VAL A 239 5.81 8.93 10.64
C VAL A 239 5.43 8.53 12.05
N VAL A 240 4.60 7.48 12.15
CA VAL A 240 4.28 6.79 13.40
C VAL A 240 4.76 5.34 13.30
N TYR A 241 5.41 4.85 14.37
CA TYR A 241 5.72 3.43 14.53
C TYR A 241 4.93 2.84 15.70
N LEU A 242 4.20 1.77 15.42
CA LEU A 242 3.47 0.99 16.42
C LEU A 242 4.10 -0.40 16.55
N ARG A 243 4.09 -0.98 17.76
CA ARG A 243 4.51 -2.37 18.00
C ARG A 243 3.39 -3.15 18.67
N ASP A 244 3.01 -4.28 18.07
CA ASP A 244 1.96 -5.15 18.62
C ASP A 244 2.51 -6.20 19.62
N SER A 245 1.61 -7.05 20.13
CA SER A 245 1.97 -8.20 20.99
C SER A 245 2.60 -9.38 20.24
N ARG A 246 2.59 -9.42 18.90
CA ARG A 246 3.34 -10.41 18.09
C ARG A 246 4.83 -10.05 18.08
N GLY A 247 5.16 -8.79 18.36
CA GLY A 247 6.48 -8.19 18.20
C GLY A 247 6.72 -7.63 16.80
N TRP A 248 5.67 -7.46 15.99
CA TRP A 248 5.75 -6.80 14.70
C TRP A 248 5.64 -5.29 14.86
N TYR A 249 6.30 -4.58 13.96
CA TYR A 249 6.28 -3.12 13.90
C TYR A 249 5.49 -2.68 12.69
N TYR A 250 4.72 -1.62 12.85
CA TYR A 250 3.89 -1.03 11.82
C TYR A 250 4.30 0.40 11.60
N ARG A 251 4.73 0.70 10.40
CA ARG A 251 5.10 2.05 9.96
C ARG A 251 3.92 2.68 9.26
N TYR A 252 3.54 3.88 9.68
CA TYR A 252 2.56 4.74 9.02
C TYR A 252 3.30 6.00 8.59
N SER A 253 3.53 6.22 7.30
CA SER A 253 4.27 7.40 6.81
C SER A 253 3.43 8.28 5.89
N HIS A 254 3.99 9.46 5.60
CA HIS A 254 3.41 10.48 4.73
C HIS A 254 2.13 11.09 5.29
N LEU A 255 1.98 11.06 6.62
CA LEU A 255 0.86 11.69 7.32
C LEU A 255 0.92 13.21 7.12
N ASP A 256 -0.22 13.83 6.85
CA ASP A 256 -0.33 15.29 6.87
C ASP A 256 -0.29 15.81 8.31
N SER A 257 -0.96 15.09 9.21
CA SER A 257 -0.95 15.33 10.64
C SER A 257 -1.03 14.01 11.41
N ILE A 258 -0.46 14.01 12.61
CA ILE A 258 -0.52 12.90 13.57
C ILE A 258 -1.51 13.29 14.67
N ASP A 259 -2.37 12.36 15.09
CA ASP A 259 -3.30 12.58 16.21
C ASP A 259 -2.51 12.83 17.50
N GLU A 260 -2.82 13.92 18.22
CA GLU A 260 -2.07 14.39 19.39
C GLU A 260 -1.99 13.39 20.56
N ARG A 261 -2.91 12.41 20.58
CA ARG A 261 -2.95 11.34 21.57
C ARG A 261 -1.97 10.23 21.22
N VAL A 262 -1.45 10.16 20.00
CA VAL A 262 -0.45 9.18 19.59
C VAL A 262 0.91 9.63 20.12
N ARG A 263 1.28 9.14 21.30
CA ARG A 263 2.53 9.49 21.99
C ARG A 263 3.29 8.24 22.40
N PRO A 264 4.63 8.23 22.32
CA PRO A 264 5.45 7.09 22.71
C PRO A 264 5.05 6.51 24.09
N GLY A 265 4.94 5.19 24.18
CA GLY A 265 4.56 4.45 25.39
C GLY A 265 3.05 4.28 25.59
N ARG A 266 2.20 5.05 24.90
CA ARG A 266 0.75 4.84 24.95
C ARG A 266 0.37 3.52 24.26
N VAL A 267 -0.59 2.80 24.85
CA VAL A 267 -1.31 1.73 24.15
C VAL A 267 -2.40 2.35 23.30
N ILE A 268 -2.30 2.19 21.98
CA ILE A 268 -3.33 2.55 21.01
C ILE A 268 -4.16 1.32 20.67
N LYS A 269 -5.49 1.49 20.65
CA LYS A 269 -6.40 0.41 20.28
C LYS A 269 -6.61 0.36 18.78
N GLN A 270 -6.79 -0.86 18.26
CA GLN A 270 -7.18 -1.07 16.88
C GLN A 270 -8.37 -0.18 16.52
N GLY A 271 -8.26 0.56 15.43
CA GLY A 271 -9.30 1.47 14.97
C GLY A 271 -9.26 2.88 15.53
N GLU A 272 -8.43 3.14 16.54
CA GLU A 272 -8.23 4.51 17.00
C GLU A 272 -7.49 5.33 15.92
N PRO A 273 -7.79 6.64 15.81
CA PRO A 273 -7.07 7.55 14.95
C PRO A 273 -5.55 7.53 15.16
N VAL A 274 -4.81 7.40 14.07
CA VAL A 274 -3.36 7.60 14.02
C VAL A 274 -3.02 8.99 13.48
N GLY A 275 -3.76 9.44 12.46
CA GLY A 275 -3.51 10.72 11.81
C GLY A 275 -4.33 10.88 10.54
N VAL A 276 -4.01 11.90 9.75
CA VAL A 276 -4.65 12.17 8.46
C VAL A 276 -3.67 11.88 7.35
N LEU A 277 -4.14 11.19 6.31
CA LEU A 277 -3.35 10.83 5.13
C LEU A 277 -2.92 12.11 4.39
N GLY A 278 -1.64 12.18 4.04
CA GLY A 278 -1.04 13.32 3.36
C GLY A 278 -0.08 12.91 2.25
N LYS A 279 0.91 13.78 2.04
CA LYS A 279 2.04 13.58 1.13
C LYS A 279 3.35 14.12 1.72
N LYS A 280 3.43 14.28 3.04
CA LYS A 280 4.61 14.86 3.69
C LYS A 280 5.82 13.92 3.59
N GLY A 281 7.02 14.44 3.84
CA GLY A 281 8.25 13.65 3.77
C GLY A 281 8.55 13.13 2.36
N ALA A 282 9.18 11.96 2.26
CA ALA A 282 9.68 11.42 0.99
C ALA A 282 8.60 10.74 0.10
N SER A 283 7.38 11.29 0.02
CA SER A 283 6.24 10.70 -0.72
C SER A 283 6.37 10.78 -2.24
N GLY A 284 7.32 11.56 -2.76
CA GLY A 284 7.38 11.91 -4.18
C GLY A 284 6.30 12.91 -4.63
N GLY A 285 5.56 13.50 -3.69
CA GLY A 285 4.58 14.56 -3.94
C GLY A 285 3.19 14.07 -4.35
N TRP A 286 2.91 12.78 -4.19
CA TRP A 286 1.56 12.23 -4.34
C TRP A 286 1.04 11.68 -3.00
N SER A 287 -0.27 11.71 -2.82
CA SER A 287 -0.89 11.42 -1.52
C SER A 287 -1.21 9.94 -1.33
N HIS A 288 -0.67 9.35 -0.26
CA HIS A 288 -0.87 7.97 0.13
C HIS A 288 -0.48 7.73 1.59
N LEU A 289 -0.97 6.63 2.17
CA LEU A 289 -0.39 6.04 3.36
C LEU A 289 0.64 5.00 2.92
N HIS A 290 1.92 5.24 3.23
CA HIS A 290 2.90 4.17 3.21
C HIS A 290 2.77 3.35 4.49
N PHE A 291 2.33 2.10 4.33
CA PHE A 291 2.08 1.15 5.40
C PHE A 291 3.02 -0.05 5.26
N GLU A 292 3.94 -0.20 6.21
CA GLU A 292 4.94 -1.27 6.21
C GLU A 292 4.84 -2.08 7.50
N ILE A 293 4.89 -3.40 7.38
CA ILE A 293 4.99 -4.32 8.53
C ILE A 293 6.44 -4.81 8.58
N LYS A 294 7.09 -4.73 9.73
CA LYS A 294 8.41 -5.31 9.96
C LYS A 294 8.38 -6.36 11.07
N SER A 295 9.11 -7.45 10.83
CA SER A 295 9.31 -8.53 11.79
C SER A 295 10.74 -9.08 11.70
N LYS A 296 11.13 -9.91 12.67
CA LYS A 296 12.37 -10.68 12.55
C LYS A 296 12.20 -11.77 11.50
N GLN A 297 13.13 -11.83 10.56
CA GLN A 297 13.13 -12.76 9.46
C GLN A 297 13.99 -13.99 9.75
N PRO A 298 13.92 -15.08 8.96
CA PRO A 298 14.74 -16.28 9.16
C PRO A 298 16.25 -16.01 9.24
N SER A 299 16.75 -14.96 8.57
CA SER A 299 18.14 -14.48 8.68
C SER A 299 18.52 -13.88 10.05
N GLY A 300 17.55 -13.70 10.97
CA GLY A 300 17.72 -12.97 12.22
C GLY A 300 17.71 -11.44 12.08
N LYS A 301 17.69 -10.91 10.86
CA LYS A 301 17.61 -9.47 10.57
C LYS A 301 16.17 -8.95 10.72
N TRP A 302 16.04 -7.64 10.93
CA TRP A 302 14.75 -6.98 10.74
C TRP A 302 14.46 -6.89 9.25
N GLY A 303 13.23 -7.23 8.86
CA GLY A 303 12.84 -7.18 7.46
C GLY A 303 11.33 -6.99 7.28
N THR A 304 10.97 -6.60 6.07
CA THR A 304 9.59 -6.40 5.62
C THR A 304 8.84 -7.72 5.65
N GLN A 305 7.68 -7.68 6.27
CA GLN A 305 6.66 -8.72 6.22
C GLN A 305 5.61 -8.25 5.20
N ALA A 306 5.53 -8.90 4.03
CA ALA A 306 4.63 -8.46 2.95
C ALA A 306 3.18 -8.32 3.45
N GLY A 307 2.65 -7.11 3.38
CA GLY A 307 1.40 -6.73 4.05
C GLY A 307 0.14 -7.02 3.24
N TYR A 308 0.25 -7.15 1.91
CA TYR A 308 -0.90 -7.17 1.00
C TYR A 308 -1.97 -8.19 1.40
N ALA A 309 -1.59 -9.46 1.55
CA ALA A 309 -2.54 -10.53 1.85
C ALA A 309 -3.25 -10.31 3.20
N PHE A 310 -2.54 -9.80 4.22
CA PHE A 310 -3.10 -9.49 5.53
C PHE A 310 -4.11 -8.34 5.49
N ILE A 311 -3.75 -7.27 4.78
CA ILE A 311 -4.58 -6.08 4.66
C ILE A 311 -5.83 -6.41 3.81
N TRP A 312 -5.67 -7.20 2.75
CA TRP A 312 -6.78 -7.65 1.92
C TRP A 312 -7.77 -8.55 2.70
N GLU A 313 -7.26 -9.52 3.47
CA GLU A 313 -8.10 -10.37 4.32
C GLU A 313 -8.87 -9.53 5.36
N ALA A 314 -8.22 -8.54 5.97
CA ALA A 314 -8.85 -7.62 6.90
C ALA A 314 -9.93 -6.75 6.23
N TYR A 315 -9.65 -6.19 5.05
CA TYR A 315 -10.63 -5.43 4.27
C TYR A 315 -11.86 -6.28 3.93
N ARG A 316 -11.65 -7.52 3.44
CA ARG A 316 -12.74 -8.45 3.12
C ARG A 316 -13.63 -8.76 4.33
N ARG A 317 -13.04 -8.97 5.50
CA ARG A 317 -13.80 -9.23 6.74
C ARG A 317 -14.58 -8.01 7.19
N GLN A 318 -13.95 -6.83 7.11
CA GLN A 318 -14.53 -5.58 7.59
C GLN A 318 -15.67 -5.09 6.69
N TYR A 319 -15.51 -5.19 5.37
CA TYR A 319 -16.41 -4.56 4.41
C TYR A 319 -17.21 -5.53 3.54
N LYS A 320 -16.88 -6.83 3.58
CA LYS A 320 -17.61 -7.90 2.86
C LYS A 320 -17.96 -7.54 1.40
N PRO A 321 -16.98 -7.06 0.60
CA PRO A 321 -17.26 -6.68 -0.78
C PRO A 321 -17.72 -7.91 -1.57
N GLN A 322 -18.75 -7.74 -2.41
CA GLN A 322 -19.28 -8.87 -3.21
C GLN A 322 -18.43 -9.15 -4.45
N LEU A 323 -17.88 -8.10 -5.05
CA LEU A 323 -17.03 -8.14 -6.22
C LEU A 323 -15.98 -7.03 -6.11
N VAL A 324 -14.73 -7.35 -6.44
CA VAL A 324 -13.65 -6.37 -6.58
C VAL A 324 -12.91 -6.65 -7.88
N ALA A 325 -12.98 -5.73 -8.84
CA ALA A 325 -12.17 -5.76 -10.04
C ALA A 325 -10.72 -5.43 -9.69
N ASN A 326 -9.78 -6.11 -10.34
CA ASN A 326 -8.37 -5.91 -10.02
C ASN A 326 -7.48 -6.24 -11.23
N THR A 327 -6.78 -5.22 -11.73
CA THR A 327 -5.78 -5.27 -12.80
C THR A 327 -4.43 -4.69 -12.36
N SER A 328 -4.15 -4.70 -11.05
CA SER A 328 -3.13 -3.95 -10.31
C SER A 328 -1.67 -3.95 -10.82
N ARG A 329 -1.29 -4.56 -11.95
CA ARG A 329 0.05 -4.34 -12.51
C ARG A 329 0.10 -2.95 -13.12
N LYS A 330 1.10 -2.21 -12.70
CA LYS A 330 1.61 -1.10 -13.49
C LYS A 330 2.45 -1.64 -14.64
N HIS A 331 2.17 -1.19 -15.85
CA HIS A 331 2.89 -1.61 -17.04
C HIS A 331 3.82 -0.50 -17.52
N PHE A 332 5.03 -0.88 -17.96
CA PHE A 332 6.02 0.00 -18.57
C PHE A 332 6.55 -0.65 -19.84
N VAL A 333 6.37 0.04 -20.95
CA VAL A 333 6.78 -0.43 -22.28
C VAL A 333 7.26 0.75 -23.12
N LEU A 334 8.01 0.47 -24.19
CA LEU A 334 8.30 1.45 -25.22
C LEU A 334 7.15 1.53 -26.23
N ALA A 335 6.97 2.68 -26.88
CA ALA A 335 6.01 2.79 -27.98
C ALA A 335 6.37 1.77 -29.09
N GLY A 336 5.36 1.05 -29.58
CA GLY A 336 5.49 -0.06 -30.53
C GLY A 336 5.59 -1.44 -29.88
N GLU A 337 5.83 -1.52 -28.56
CA GLU A 337 5.81 -2.79 -27.83
C GLU A 337 4.40 -3.17 -27.37
N SER A 338 4.21 -4.46 -27.11
CA SER A 338 2.95 -5.02 -26.63
C SER A 338 2.97 -5.24 -25.13
N VAL A 339 1.83 -5.04 -24.49
CA VAL A 339 1.59 -5.33 -23.07
C VAL A 339 0.42 -6.30 -22.93
N SER A 340 0.58 -7.30 -22.07
CA SER A 340 -0.54 -8.12 -21.60
C SER A 340 -1.09 -7.55 -20.29
N MET A 341 -2.39 -7.24 -20.31
CA MET A 341 -3.16 -6.79 -19.14
C MET A 341 -4.16 -7.88 -18.78
N ASN A 342 -4.35 -8.16 -17.49
CA ASN A 342 -5.29 -9.19 -17.06
C ASN A 342 -6.03 -8.82 -15.78
N GLY A 343 -7.23 -9.38 -15.64
CA GLY A 343 -8.12 -9.23 -14.50
C GLY A 343 -8.15 -10.44 -13.58
N TYR A 344 -7.21 -11.39 -13.70
CA TYR A 344 -7.23 -12.66 -12.94
C TYR A 344 -7.18 -12.48 -11.42
N LYS A 345 -6.79 -11.29 -10.93
CA LYS A 345 -6.75 -10.97 -9.50
C LYS A 345 -8.04 -10.37 -8.97
N SER A 346 -9.05 -10.25 -9.82
CA SER A 346 -10.39 -9.84 -9.43
C SER A 346 -10.98 -10.88 -8.49
N TYR A 347 -11.78 -10.42 -7.53
CA TYR A 347 -12.36 -11.23 -6.47
C TYR A 347 -13.88 -11.23 -6.55
N SER A 348 -14.50 -12.39 -6.34
CA SER A 348 -15.94 -12.52 -6.08
C SER A 348 -16.14 -13.29 -4.78
N ALA A 349 -17.05 -12.82 -3.93
CA ALA A 349 -17.36 -13.48 -2.65
C ALA A 349 -17.88 -14.92 -2.81
N SER A 350 -18.44 -15.24 -3.98
CA SER A 350 -18.96 -16.56 -4.33
C SER A 350 -18.11 -17.30 -5.37
N ASP A 351 -16.88 -16.81 -5.65
CA ASP A 351 -15.99 -17.34 -6.69
C ASP A 351 -16.68 -17.53 -8.04
N SER A 352 -17.47 -16.53 -8.44
CA SER A 352 -18.46 -16.67 -9.51
C SER A 352 -18.29 -15.64 -10.64
N ILE A 353 -17.07 -15.15 -10.89
CA ILE A 353 -16.84 -14.19 -11.97
C ILE A 353 -17.27 -14.79 -13.31
N ARG A 354 -18.17 -14.10 -14.02
CA ARG A 354 -18.79 -14.56 -15.27
C ARG A 354 -18.18 -13.88 -16.50
N ARG A 355 -17.79 -12.61 -16.38
CA ARG A 355 -17.40 -11.80 -17.54
C ARG A 355 -16.34 -10.77 -17.19
N PHE A 356 -15.37 -10.64 -18.09
CA PHE A 356 -14.37 -9.58 -18.14
C PHE A 356 -14.55 -8.80 -19.44
N GLN A 357 -14.70 -7.49 -19.34
CA GLN A 357 -14.85 -6.58 -20.48
C GLN A 357 -13.84 -5.45 -20.37
N TRP A 358 -13.16 -5.15 -21.46
CA TRP A 358 -12.19 -4.08 -21.54
C TRP A 358 -12.73 -2.96 -22.41
N LEU A 359 -12.64 -1.72 -21.93
CA LEU A 359 -12.87 -0.51 -22.71
C LEU A 359 -11.57 0.28 -22.71
N PHE A 360 -11.08 0.57 -23.91
CA PHE A 360 -9.83 1.25 -24.06
C PHE A 360 -9.98 2.75 -24.29
N THR A 361 -8.92 3.50 -24.01
CA THR A 361 -8.81 4.96 -24.17
C THR A 361 -9.09 5.45 -25.60
N ASP A 362 -8.83 4.63 -26.61
CA ASP A 362 -9.15 4.89 -28.02
C ASP A 362 -10.59 4.47 -28.42
N GLY A 363 -11.39 4.01 -27.46
CA GLY A 363 -12.76 3.55 -27.66
C GLY A 363 -12.90 2.09 -28.09
N ALA A 364 -11.78 1.40 -28.39
CA ALA A 364 -11.80 -0.02 -28.72
C ALA A 364 -12.28 -0.86 -27.52
N ARG A 365 -12.77 -2.07 -27.80
CA ARG A 365 -13.28 -2.98 -26.78
C ARG A 365 -12.69 -4.37 -26.94
N ALA A 366 -12.45 -5.05 -25.84
CA ALA A 366 -12.07 -6.45 -25.82
C ALA A 366 -12.82 -7.22 -24.73
N ARG A 367 -12.72 -8.54 -24.76
CA ARG A 367 -13.34 -9.45 -23.80
C ARG A 367 -12.34 -10.53 -23.44
N GLY A 368 -12.50 -11.08 -22.24
CA GLY A 368 -11.65 -12.12 -21.70
C GLY A 368 -10.85 -11.64 -20.50
N PRO A 369 -10.39 -12.57 -19.65
CA PRO A 369 -9.67 -12.24 -18.44
C PRO A 369 -8.27 -11.68 -18.70
N GLU A 370 -7.72 -11.86 -19.90
CA GLU A 370 -6.44 -11.34 -20.35
C GLU A 370 -6.56 -10.77 -21.77
N VAL A 371 -5.88 -9.65 -22.02
CA VAL A 371 -5.86 -8.96 -23.31
C VAL A 371 -4.45 -8.44 -23.59
N THR A 372 -4.02 -8.56 -24.85
CA THR A 372 -2.74 -8.00 -25.32
C THR A 372 -3.00 -6.79 -26.22
N ARG A 373 -2.27 -5.71 -25.99
CA ARG A 373 -2.33 -4.49 -26.81
C ARG A 373 -0.97 -3.91 -27.11
N THR A 374 -0.86 -3.25 -28.26
CA THR A 374 0.30 -2.46 -28.67
C THR A 374 -0.08 -0.98 -28.67
N TYR A 375 0.81 -0.13 -28.16
CA TYR A 375 0.62 1.31 -28.12
C TYR A 375 1.65 2.01 -28.99
N SER A 376 1.21 2.73 -30.02
CA SER A 376 2.11 3.39 -30.97
C SER A 376 2.59 4.77 -30.54
N ARG A 377 1.95 5.37 -29.52
CA ARG A 377 2.25 6.73 -29.06
C ARG A 377 2.68 6.75 -27.60
N PRO A 378 3.73 7.49 -27.23
CA PRO A 378 4.09 7.72 -25.84
C PRO A 378 2.94 8.39 -25.08
N GLY A 379 2.79 8.02 -23.81
CA GLY A 379 1.75 8.55 -22.93
C GLY A 379 1.47 7.64 -21.74
N VAL A 380 0.55 8.07 -20.88
CA VAL A 380 -0.01 7.22 -19.82
C VAL A 380 -1.46 6.93 -20.15
N TYR A 381 -1.75 5.65 -20.27
CA TYR A 381 -3.07 5.13 -20.55
C TYR A 381 -3.66 4.49 -19.28
N SER A 382 -4.96 4.59 -19.14
CA SER A 382 -5.73 4.07 -18.01
C SER A 382 -6.89 3.26 -18.58
N GLU A 383 -6.63 1.98 -18.83
CA GLU A 383 -7.56 1.10 -19.56
C GLU A 383 -8.57 0.46 -18.62
N VAL A 384 -9.85 0.54 -18.97
CA VAL A 384 -10.95 0.16 -18.07
C VAL A 384 -11.19 -1.34 -18.14
N LEU A 385 -11.05 -2.02 -17.00
CA LEU A 385 -11.57 -3.36 -16.79
C LEU A 385 -12.93 -3.26 -16.09
N LYS A 386 -13.95 -3.89 -16.68
CA LYS A 386 -15.25 -4.16 -16.07
C LYS A 386 -15.40 -5.64 -15.79
N VAL A 387 -15.69 -5.99 -14.54
CA VAL A 387 -15.96 -7.35 -14.11
C VAL A 387 -17.45 -7.51 -13.81
N THR A 388 -18.02 -8.67 -14.13
CA THR A 388 -19.39 -9.04 -13.73
C THR A 388 -19.40 -10.46 -13.18
N ASP A 389 -20.00 -10.67 -12.02
CA ASP A 389 -20.19 -12.01 -11.44
C ASP A 389 -21.52 -12.67 -11.87
N LYS A 390 -21.78 -13.90 -11.41
CA LYS A 390 -23.02 -14.63 -11.74
C LYS A 390 -24.26 -14.02 -11.10
N ALA A 391 -24.12 -13.31 -9.98
CA ALA A 391 -25.20 -12.60 -9.30
C ALA A 391 -25.56 -11.27 -9.99
N GLY A 392 -24.73 -10.81 -10.93
CA GLY A 392 -24.93 -9.57 -11.66
C GLY A 392 -24.27 -8.36 -11.00
N ASN A 393 -23.48 -8.55 -9.94
CA ASN A 393 -22.65 -7.50 -9.38
C ASN A 393 -21.62 -7.05 -10.43
N ILE A 394 -21.30 -5.76 -10.42
CA ILE A 394 -20.36 -5.14 -11.35
C ILE A 394 -19.33 -4.36 -10.53
N ASP A 395 -18.07 -4.45 -10.93
CA ASP A 395 -17.01 -3.58 -10.40
C ASP A 395 -16.01 -3.21 -11.50
N TYR A 396 -15.23 -2.16 -11.26
CA TYR A 396 -14.29 -1.58 -12.22
C TYR A 396 -12.91 -1.35 -11.61
N ASP A 397 -11.88 -1.60 -12.41
CA ASP A 397 -10.50 -1.22 -12.11
C ASP A 397 -9.78 -0.77 -13.39
N PHE A 398 -8.60 -0.17 -13.26
CA PHE A 398 -7.93 0.52 -14.36
C PHE A 398 -6.47 0.09 -14.52
N ALA A 399 -6.14 -0.46 -15.69
CA ALA A 399 -4.79 -0.88 -16.02
C ALA A 399 -3.97 0.35 -16.42
N ASN A 400 -2.95 0.67 -15.64
CA ASN A 400 -2.08 1.82 -15.87
C ASN A 400 -0.90 1.43 -16.75
N VAL A 401 -0.89 1.91 -18.00
CA VAL A 401 0.15 1.62 -18.99
C VAL A 401 0.97 2.87 -19.26
N HIS A 402 2.23 2.83 -18.86
CA HIS A 402 3.21 3.87 -19.17
C HIS A 402 3.96 3.48 -20.44
N VAL A 403 3.74 4.25 -21.50
CA VAL A 403 4.38 4.06 -22.80
C VAL A 403 5.42 5.15 -22.97
N LEU A 404 6.70 4.78 -22.94
CA LEU A 404 7.81 5.73 -23.09
C LEU A 404 8.16 5.96 -24.56
N ASP A 405 8.82 7.08 -24.81
CA ASP A 405 9.35 7.42 -26.14
C ASP A 405 10.62 6.61 -26.43
N PRO A 406 10.66 5.78 -27.49
CA PRO A 406 11.86 5.06 -27.89
C PRO A 406 13.06 5.98 -28.21
N ALA A 407 12.81 7.22 -28.64
CA ALA A 407 13.87 8.20 -28.87
C ALA A 407 14.43 8.80 -27.57
N ASN A 408 13.66 8.74 -26.48
CA ASN A 408 14.01 9.29 -25.18
C ASN A 408 13.58 8.35 -24.04
N PRO A 409 14.05 7.08 -24.00
CA PRO A 409 13.53 6.06 -23.09
C PRO A 409 13.81 6.35 -21.62
N ASP A 410 14.74 7.27 -21.35
CA ASP A 410 15.09 7.70 -19.99
C ASP A 410 14.19 8.82 -19.45
N LEU A 411 13.36 9.43 -20.28
CA LEU A 411 12.45 10.49 -19.86
C LEU A 411 11.08 9.92 -19.58
N TYR A 412 10.52 10.26 -18.42
CA TYR A 412 9.13 9.92 -18.17
C TYR A 412 8.21 10.79 -19.01
N VAL A 413 7.18 10.14 -19.55
CA VAL A 413 5.97 10.81 -20.00
C VAL A 413 5.24 11.47 -18.81
N PRO A 414 4.44 12.53 -19.05
CA PRO A 414 3.54 13.09 -18.06
C PRO A 414 2.75 12.02 -17.32
N ARG A 415 2.50 12.22 -16.02
CA ARG A 415 1.66 11.32 -15.22
C ARG A 415 0.62 12.14 -14.47
N ILE A 416 -0.45 11.48 -14.03
CA ILE A 416 -1.50 12.07 -13.21
C ILE A 416 -1.70 11.21 -11.96
N HIS A 417 -1.89 11.86 -10.82
CA HIS A 417 -2.53 11.27 -9.65
C HIS A 417 -3.85 12.00 -9.40
N ALA A 418 -4.94 11.25 -9.39
CA ALA A 418 -6.26 11.77 -9.06
C ALA A 418 -6.88 10.97 -7.93
N ALA A 419 -7.65 11.61 -7.06
CA ALA A 419 -8.34 10.96 -5.96
C ALA A 419 -9.66 11.69 -5.68
N TYR A 420 -10.59 11.02 -5.00
CA TYR A 420 -11.86 11.61 -4.61
C TYR A 420 -12.25 11.27 -3.17
N TRP A 421 -13.10 12.09 -2.56
CA TRP A 421 -13.63 11.88 -1.22
C TRP A 421 -15.05 12.44 -1.09
N PRO A 422 -15.99 11.74 -0.43
CA PRO A 422 -15.84 10.41 0.17
C PRO A 422 -15.74 9.28 -0.87
N THR A 423 -15.13 8.16 -0.49
CA THR A 423 -14.94 6.99 -1.38
C THR A 423 -15.98 5.90 -1.16
N ARG A 424 -16.84 6.07 -0.15
CA ARG A 424 -17.90 5.15 0.26
C ARG A 424 -19.14 5.98 0.58
N ASP A 425 -20.30 5.34 0.49
CA ASP A 425 -21.58 5.89 0.92
C ASP A 425 -21.97 7.24 0.27
N ASN A 426 -21.46 7.52 -0.93
CA ASN A 426 -21.84 8.73 -1.67
C ASN A 426 -23.30 8.65 -2.09
N LYS A 427 -24.05 9.73 -1.86
CA LYS A 427 -25.47 9.81 -2.22
C LYS A 427 -25.70 10.80 -3.35
N THR A 428 -26.84 10.65 -4.01
CA THR A 428 -27.30 11.64 -4.98
C THR A 428 -27.37 13.02 -4.37
N ASP A 429 -26.99 14.03 -5.16
CA ASP A 429 -27.01 15.46 -4.82
C ASP A 429 -26.07 15.89 -3.67
N GLU A 430 -25.27 14.97 -3.11
CA GLU A 430 -24.17 15.30 -2.20
C GLU A 430 -22.88 15.61 -2.97
N LEU A 431 -22.12 16.59 -2.49
CA LEU A 431 -20.85 16.99 -3.11
C LEU A 431 -19.76 15.97 -2.81
N ILE A 432 -19.08 15.53 -3.86
CA ILE A 432 -17.85 14.75 -3.81
C ILE A 432 -16.69 15.69 -4.18
N THR A 433 -15.64 15.68 -3.38
CA THR A 433 -14.41 16.42 -3.64
C THR A 433 -13.48 15.59 -4.50
N PHE A 434 -12.96 16.18 -5.58
CA PHE A 434 -11.97 15.60 -6.47
C PHE A 434 -10.67 16.40 -6.39
N LYS A 435 -9.55 15.69 -6.27
CA LYS A 435 -8.21 16.28 -6.28
C LYS A 435 -7.37 15.67 -7.38
N VAL A 436 -6.62 16.49 -8.10
CA VAL A 436 -5.68 16.02 -9.13
C VAL A 436 -4.34 16.76 -9.05
N ARG A 437 -3.28 16.02 -9.33
CA ARG A 437 -1.94 16.57 -9.53
C ARG A 437 -1.26 15.89 -10.71
N SER A 438 -0.66 16.67 -11.59
CA SER A 438 0.18 16.15 -12.66
C SER A 438 1.64 16.08 -12.23
N PHE A 439 2.42 15.27 -12.94
CA PHE A 439 3.85 15.06 -12.68
C PHE A 439 4.61 15.12 -14.00
N GLY A 440 5.77 15.77 -13.99
CA GLY A 440 6.65 15.86 -15.16
C GLY A 440 6.18 16.87 -16.21
N THR A 441 5.18 17.70 -15.91
CA THR A 441 4.76 18.81 -16.78
C THR A 441 3.96 19.87 -16.02
N THR A 442 4.13 21.13 -16.41
CA THR A 442 3.32 22.30 -15.99
C THR A 442 2.54 22.93 -17.14
N GLU A 443 2.61 22.36 -18.35
CA GLU A 443 1.89 22.80 -19.56
C GLU A 443 0.42 22.36 -19.54
N GLY A 444 -0.48 23.19 -20.05
CA GLY A 444 -1.91 22.86 -20.12
C GLY A 444 -2.62 22.82 -18.75
N GLU A 445 -3.79 22.18 -18.76
CA GLU A 445 -4.73 22.04 -17.63
C GLU A 445 -5.15 20.57 -17.51
N GLU A 446 -5.51 20.15 -16.30
CA GLU A 446 -6.22 18.89 -16.10
C GLU A 446 -7.70 19.07 -16.43
N VAL A 447 -8.23 18.21 -17.31
CA VAL A 447 -9.62 18.25 -17.78
C VAL A 447 -10.38 17.04 -17.25
N TRP A 448 -11.39 17.30 -16.43
CA TRP A 448 -12.28 16.34 -15.81
C TRP A 448 -13.54 16.09 -16.66
N ASP A 449 -13.88 14.82 -16.80
CA ASP A 449 -15.14 14.29 -17.28
C ASP A 449 -15.72 13.40 -16.18
N PHE A 450 -16.84 13.81 -15.58
CA PHE A 450 -17.44 13.11 -14.44
C PHE A 450 -18.24 11.85 -14.85
N GLY A 451 -18.38 11.57 -16.14
CA GLY A 451 -18.99 10.36 -16.66
C GLY A 451 -20.52 10.34 -16.63
N ASP A 452 -21.17 11.44 -16.28
CA ASP A 452 -22.64 11.58 -16.22
C ASP A 452 -23.21 12.50 -17.32
N GLY A 453 -22.36 13.03 -18.19
CA GLY A 453 -22.73 13.97 -19.26
C GLY A 453 -22.75 15.44 -18.84
N SER A 454 -22.32 15.77 -17.61
CA SER A 454 -22.10 17.16 -17.20
C SER A 454 -21.01 17.83 -18.06
N PRO A 455 -20.96 19.17 -18.13
CA PRO A 455 -19.86 19.88 -18.76
C PRO A 455 -18.49 19.48 -18.20
N LEU A 456 -17.48 19.48 -19.06
CA LEU A 456 -16.09 19.24 -18.65
C LEU A 456 -15.61 20.36 -17.73
N VAL A 457 -14.83 19.99 -16.71
CA VAL A 457 -14.23 20.96 -15.78
C VAL A 457 -12.72 20.99 -15.97
N LYS A 458 -12.15 22.19 -16.06
CA LYS A 458 -10.71 22.40 -16.16
C LYS A 458 -10.16 22.93 -14.85
N VAL A 459 -9.06 22.36 -14.41
CA VAL A 459 -8.30 22.82 -13.24
C VAL A 459 -6.80 22.79 -13.56
N LYS A 460 -5.98 23.42 -12.72
CA LYS A 460 -4.53 23.44 -12.92
C LYS A 460 -3.80 23.17 -11.62
N SER A 461 -3.17 22.00 -11.54
CA SER A 461 -2.24 21.67 -10.45
C SER A 461 -0.88 22.32 -10.68
N ASP A 462 -0.03 22.29 -9.66
CA ASP A 462 1.34 22.82 -9.76
C ASP A 462 2.28 21.95 -10.62
N GLY A 463 1.83 20.78 -11.09
CA GLY A 463 2.66 19.87 -11.88
C GLY A 463 3.76 19.16 -11.07
N ASN A 464 3.64 19.13 -9.75
CA ASN A 464 4.63 18.60 -8.81
C ASN A 464 5.98 19.33 -8.87
N VAL A 465 5.94 20.66 -9.04
CA VAL A 465 7.14 21.52 -9.00
C VAL A 465 7.73 21.54 -7.60
N ASP A 466 6.90 21.66 -6.56
CA ASP A 466 7.30 21.45 -5.18
C ASP A 466 6.51 20.28 -4.57
N PRO A 467 7.12 19.09 -4.44
CA PRO A 467 6.45 17.92 -3.86
C PRO A 467 5.77 18.19 -2.51
N GLN A 468 6.31 19.11 -1.68
CA GLN A 468 5.79 19.44 -0.36
C GLN A 468 4.73 20.56 -0.35
N ALA A 469 4.50 21.25 -1.48
CA ALA A 469 3.57 22.38 -1.58
C ALA A 469 2.19 22.06 -1.00
N ASP A 470 1.71 22.88 -0.06
CA ASP A 470 0.43 22.65 0.62
C ASP A 470 -0.77 22.73 -0.34
N ASN A 471 -0.65 23.44 -1.46
CA ASN A 471 -1.65 23.60 -2.51
C ASN A 471 -1.22 22.97 -3.85
N GLY A 472 -0.38 21.93 -3.81
CA GLY A 472 0.09 21.27 -5.03
C GLY A 472 -1.01 20.56 -5.84
N TYR A 473 -2.05 20.05 -5.16
CA TYR A 473 -3.22 19.48 -5.81
C TYR A 473 -4.22 20.57 -6.22
N ALA A 474 -4.71 20.47 -7.46
CA ALA A 474 -5.89 21.19 -7.87
C ALA A 474 -7.16 20.49 -7.39
N ILE A 475 -8.20 21.26 -7.10
CA ILE A 475 -9.42 20.77 -6.45
C ILE A 475 -10.64 21.18 -7.28
N THR A 476 -11.60 20.28 -7.41
CA THR A 476 -12.96 20.57 -7.88
C THR A 476 -13.97 19.73 -7.10
N THR A 477 -15.25 20.01 -7.25
CA THR A 477 -16.34 19.24 -6.64
C THR A 477 -17.39 18.89 -7.67
N HIS A 478 -18.07 17.76 -7.50
CA HIS A 478 -19.20 17.36 -8.33
C HIS A 478 -20.27 16.64 -7.51
N ALA A 479 -21.53 16.76 -7.92
CA ALA A 479 -22.65 16.04 -7.32
C ALA A 479 -23.42 15.31 -8.42
N TYR A 480 -23.79 14.05 -8.16
CA TYR A 480 -24.50 13.21 -9.11
C TYR A 480 -26.00 13.21 -8.82
N THR A 481 -26.83 13.47 -9.82
CA THR A 481 -28.30 13.52 -9.65
C THR A 481 -28.96 12.14 -9.74
N LYS A 482 -28.22 11.11 -10.14
CA LYS A 482 -28.71 9.74 -10.30
C LYS A 482 -27.80 8.75 -9.56
N PRO A 483 -28.35 7.65 -9.04
CA PRO A 483 -27.53 6.57 -8.52
C PRO A 483 -26.87 5.81 -9.68
N GLY A 484 -25.69 5.25 -9.43
CA GLY A 484 -24.96 4.44 -10.40
C GLY A 484 -23.46 4.40 -10.16
N ASP A 485 -22.77 3.68 -11.05
CA ASP A 485 -21.32 3.65 -11.13
C ASP A 485 -20.85 4.60 -12.23
N TYR A 486 -20.03 5.57 -11.86
CA TYR A 486 -19.47 6.59 -12.74
C TYR A 486 -17.97 6.36 -12.91
N LEU A 487 -17.52 6.33 -14.16
CA LEU A 487 -16.10 6.29 -14.51
C LEU A 487 -15.64 7.72 -14.78
N VAL A 488 -15.12 8.36 -13.74
CA VAL A 488 -14.59 9.71 -13.82
C VAL A 488 -13.25 9.65 -14.50
N LYS A 489 -13.06 10.43 -15.56
CA LYS A 489 -11.80 10.54 -16.30
C LYS A 489 -11.20 11.90 -16.06
N VAL A 490 -9.89 11.93 -15.82
CA VAL A 490 -9.10 13.16 -15.91
C VAL A 490 -7.95 12.96 -16.88
N GLN A 491 -7.69 13.96 -17.70
CA GLN A 491 -6.61 13.92 -18.66
C GLN A 491 -5.85 15.25 -18.73
N ARG A 492 -4.58 15.17 -19.11
CA ARG A 492 -3.72 16.31 -19.41
C ARG A 492 -2.80 15.97 -20.56
N ALA A 493 -2.57 16.91 -21.47
CA ALA A 493 -1.63 16.77 -22.57
C ALA A 493 -0.63 17.92 -22.57
N ARG A 494 0.62 17.62 -22.97
CA ARG A 494 1.62 18.62 -23.33
C ARG A 494 1.33 19.21 -24.71
N SER A 495 2.04 20.28 -25.04
CA SER A 495 2.02 20.91 -26.37
C SER A 495 2.42 19.95 -27.51
N ASP A 496 3.26 18.94 -27.23
CA ASP A 496 3.67 17.90 -28.20
C ASP A 496 2.65 16.76 -28.37
N GLY A 497 1.51 16.84 -27.67
CA GLY A 497 0.42 15.86 -27.77
C GLY A 497 0.64 14.58 -26.96
N VAL A 498 1.72 14.45 -26.17
CA VAL A 498 1.86 13.36 -25.21
C VAL A 498 0.90 13.60 -24.04
N ALA A 499 0.01 12.64 -23.82
CA ALA A 499 -1.07 12.74 -22.85
C ALA A 499 -0.91 11.75 -21.68
N ALA A 500 -1.49 12.12 -20.55
CA ALA A 500 -1.72 11.24 -19.42
C ALA A 500 -3.22 11.20 -19.12
N VAL A 501 -3.74 9.98 -18.91
CA VAL A 501 -5.13 9.72 -18.54
C VAL A 501 -5.15 8.98 -17.22
N PHE A 502 -6.11 9.32 -16.36
CA PHE A 502 -6.38 8.61 -15.11
C PHE A 502 -7.89 8.48 -14.93
N HIS A 503 -8.34 7.31 -14.46
CA HIS A 503 -9.74 7.08 -14.14
C HIS A 503 -9.96 6.83 -12.65
N LEU A 504 -11.14 7.21 -12.17
CA LEU A 504 -11.67 6.88 -10.85
C LEU A 504 -13.03 6.22 -11.04
N HIS A 505 -13.34 5.23 -10.20
CA HIS A 505 -14.67 4.64 -10.13
C HIS A 505 -15.42 5.21 -8.93
N VAL A 506 -16.48 5.96 -9.17
CA VAL A 506 -17.34 6.57 -8.15
C VAL A 506 -18.68 5.83 -8.13
N HIS A 507 -19.03 5.25 -6.97
CA HIS A 507 -20.33 4.63 -6.76
C HIS A 507 -21.25 5.59 -5.99
N VAL A 508 -22.48 5.79 -6.49
CA VAL A 508 -23.48 6.69 -5.91
C VAL A 508 -24.79 5.94 -5.67
N VAL A 509 -25.34 6.06 -4.46
CA VAL A 509 -26.66 5.51 -4.08
C VAL A 509 -27.71 6.61 -3.94
N ARG A 510 -29.00 6.26 -3.87
CA ARG A 510 -30.06 7.27 -3.68
C ARG A 510 -29.95 7.92 -2.30
N ALA A 511 -30.25 9.21 -2.22
CA ALA A 511 -30.48 9.86 -0.93
C ALA A 511 -31.62 9.14 -0.16
N GLY A 512 -31.45 8.95 1.15
CA GLY A 512 -32.46 8.30 2.01
C GLY A 512 -32.44 6.76 2.02
N THR A 513 -31.74 6.10 1.09
CA THR A 513 -31.32 4.71 1.33
C THR A 513 -30.11 4.74 2.26
N GLN A 514 -30.23 4.18 3.47
CA GLN A 514 -29.03 3.69 4.15
C GLN A 514 -28.38 2.71 3.18
N ALA A 515 -27.08 2.88 2.90
CA ALA A 515 -26.32 1.78 2.33
C ALA A 515 -26.65 0.56 3.18
N ALA A 516 -27.05 -0.55 2.56
CA ALA A 516 -27.24 -1.78 3.31
C ALA A 516 -25.90 -2.07 3.97
N THR A 517 -25.78 -1.71 5.25
CA THR A 517 -24.74 -2.26 6.12
C THR A 517 -25.06 -3.74 6.14
N THR A 518 -24.39 -4.48 5.26
CA THR A 518 -24.39 -5.93 5.27
C THR A 518 -23.68 -6.33 6.56
N ASN A 519 -24.49 -6.49 7.62
CA ASN A 519 -24.07 -6.94 8.95
C ASN A 519 -23.14 -8.14 8.88
#